data_AF-A0A2G9SCP1-F1
#
_entry.id   AF-A0A2G9SCP1-F1
#
_cell.length_a   1.000
_cell.length_b   1.000
_cell.length_c   1.000
_cell.angle_alpha   90.00
_cell.angle_beta   90.00
_cell.angle_gamma   90.00
#
_symmetry.space_group_name_H-M   'P 1'
#
loop_
_entity.id
_entity.type
_entity.pdbx_description
1 polymer ?
#
loop_
_entity_poly.entity_id
_entity_poly.type
_entity_poly.pdbx_seq_one_letter_code
_entity_poly.pdbx_strand_id
1 'polypeptide(L)'
;MCFCAGPGISSYANDPPSAGKSLVACLEEAMNIIPPEGQRGAPAYLGATAGMRLLDLENKTASDMVLSEVSKTISRYPVDFRGARIISGKEEGSYGWITINYLLDIPLVVVGFAQCPRRFTALWTSVELPHKSASFQRWKSQTQGKGQTLNFMASPTVFTHTASCAMGRTRP
;
A
#
# COMPACT_ATOMS: atom_id res chain seq x y z
N MET A 1 -8.22 -15.89 11.09
CA MET A 1 -7.16 -14.91 10.83
C MET A 1 -5.89 -15.50 11.40
N CYS A 2 -4.95 -15.91 10.55
CA CYS A 2 -3.71 -16.51 11.02
C CYS A 2 -2.71 -15.42 11.41
N PHE A 3 -2.03 -15.62 12.53
CA PHE A 3 -0.90 -14.79 12.94
C PHE A 3 0.37 -15.65 12.84
N CYS A 4 1.30 -15.27 11.97
CA CYS A 4 2.59 -15.96 11.86
C CYS A 4 3.32 -15.83 13.20
N ALA A 5 3.74 -16.96 13.79
CA ALA A 5 4.49 -16.96 15.04
C ALA A 5 5.89 -16.39 14.84
N GLY A 6 6.37 -15.61 15.81
CA GLY A 6 7.71 -15.01 15.80
C GLY A 6 7.73 -13.54 15.36
N PRO A 7 8.92 -12.94 15.21
CA PRO A 7 9.07 -11.55 14.80
C PRO A 7 8.74 -11.36 13.31
N GLY A 8 8.61 -10.10 12.89
CA GLY A 8 8.41 -9.76 11.48
C GLY A 8 9.60 -10.19 10.60
N ILE A 9 9.35 -10.34 9.29
CA ILE A 9 10.33 -10.88 8.35
C ILE A 9 11.67 -10.12 8.32
N SER A 10 11.68 -8.82 8.66
CA SER A 10 12.89 -8.01 8.75
C SER A 10 13.87 -8.44 9.86
N SER A 11 13.38 -9.16 10.88
CA SER A 11 14.23 -9.66 11.97
C SER A 11 15.10 -10.85 11.56
N TYR A 12 14.85 -11.45 10.40
CA TYR A 12 15.61 -12.58 9.87
C TYR A 12 16.73 -12.16 8.91
N ALA A 13 17.22 -10.92 9.00
CA ALA A 13 18.29 -10.41 8.15
C ALA A 13 19.55 -11.31 8.15
N ASN A 14 19.85 -11.93 9.29
CA ASN A 14 20.99 -12.84 9.46
C ASN A 14 20.65 -14.32 9.19
N ASP A 15 19.37 -14.66 9.00
CA ASP A 15 18.91 -16.02 8.67
C ASP A 15 17.69 -15.97 7.72
N PRO A 16 17.87 -15.52 6.46
CA PRO A 16 16.76 -15.34 5.51
C PRO A 16 15.85 -16.57 5.29
N PRO A 17 16.37 -17.82 5.26
CA PRO A 17 15.51 -19.00 5.14
C PRO A 17 14.46 -19.13 6.24
N SER A 18 14.74 -18.65 7.45
CA SER A 18 13.77 -18.66 8.56
C SER A 18 12.63 -17.67 8.36
N ALA A 19 12.83 -16.59 7.58
CA ALA A 19 11.74 -15.71 7.18
C ALA A 19 10.67 -16.48 6.39
N GLY A 20 11.08 -17.29 5.42
CA GLY A 20 10.17 -18.16 4.66
C GLY A 20 9.47 -19.18 5.55
N LYS A 21 10.22 -19.89 6.40
CA LYS A 21 9.68 -20.89 7.34
C LYS A 21 8.60 -20.32 8.26
N SER A 22 8.75 -19.07 8.70
CA SER A 22 7.76 -18.43 9.59
C SER A 22 6.37 -18.29 8.97
N LEU A 23 6.26 -18.34 7.64
CA LEU A 23 4.98 -18.22 6.92
C LEU A 23 4.28 -19.57 6.68
N VAL A 24 4.99 -20.70 6.80
CA VAL A 24 4.50 -22.02 6.41
C VAL A 24 3.20 -22.39 7.11
N ALA A 25 3.11 -22.19 8.42
CA ALA A 25 1.91 -22.51 9.19
C ALA A 25 0.66 -21.75 8.70
N CYS A 26 0.79 -20.46 8.40
CA CYS A 26 -0.33 -19.67 7.87
C CYS A 26 -0.67 -20.01 6.42
N LEU A 27 0.32 -20.37 5.61
CA LEU A 27 0.08 -20.81 4.24
C LEU A 27 -0.64 -22.16 4.21
N GLU A 28 -0.30 -23.09 5.10
CA GLU A 28 -1.01 -24.36 5.28
C GLU A 28 -2.45 -24.14 5.76
N GLU A 29 -2.67 -23.26 6.74
CA GLU A 29 -4.02 -22.88 7.17
C GLU A 29 -4.84 -22.29 6.00
N ALA A 30 -4.23 -21.42 5.19
CA ALA A 30 -4.88 -20.87 4.00
C ALA A 30 -5.27 -21.94 2.99
N MET A 31 -4.44 -22.96 2.77
CA MET A 31 -4.77 -24.08 1.87
C MET A 31 -5.91 -24.96 2.38
N ASN A 32 -6.11 -25.03 3.70
CA ASN A 32 -7.24 -25.74 4.29
C ASN A 32 -8.56 -24.94 4.17
N ILE A 33 -8.48 -23.62 4.04
CA ILE A 33 -9.66 -22.75 3.89
C ILE A 33 -10.09 -22.65 2.43
N ILE A 34 -9.14 -22.56 1.49
CA ILE A 34 -9.43 -22.40 0.07
C ILE A 34 -9.69 -23.78 -0.56
N PRO A 35 -10.88 -24.02 -1.16
CA PRO A 35 -11.17 -25.27 -1.86
C PRO A 35 -10.11 -25.60 -2.93
N PRO A 36 -9.71 -26.87 -3.10
CA PRO A 36 -8.65 -27.26 -4.04
C PRO A 36 -8.81 -26.71 -5.46
N GLU A 37 -10.05 -26.61 -5.96
CA GLU A 37 -10.37 -26.10 -7.28
C GLU A 37 -10.09 -24.60 -7.43
N GLY A 38 -10.18 -23.86 -6.33
CA GLY A 38 -9.97 -22.41 -6.27
C GLY A 38 -8.53 -21.99 -5.97
N GLN A 39 -7.70 -22.91 -5.45
CA GLN A 39 -6.35 -22.57 -4.97
C GLN A 39 -5.51 -21.91 -6.07
N ARG A 40 -5.40 -22.54 -7.26
CA ARG A 40 -4.56 -22.04 -8.35
C ARG A 40 -4.98 -20.67 -8.90
N GLY A 41 -6.24 -20.30 -8.72
CA GLY A 41 -6.77 -19.01 -9.12
C GLY A 41 -6.73 -17.95 -8.01
N ALA A 42 -6.39 -18.35 -6.77
CA ALA A 42 -6.38 -17.44 -5.63
C ALA A 42 -5.14 -16.53 -5.71
N PRO A 43 -5.32 -15.21 -5.88
CA PRO A 43 -4.19 -14.29 -5.99
C PRO A 43 -3.51 -14.11 -4.63
N ALA A 44 -2.19 -14.25 -4.61
CA ALA A 44 -1.37 -14.11 -3.41
C ALA A 44 -0.32 -13.01 -3.60
N TYR A 45 -0.18 -12.15 -2.60
CA TYR A 45 0.79 -11.06 -2.57
C TYR A 45 1.40 -10.96 -1.17
N LEU A 46 2.66 -10.52 -1.10
CA LEU A 46 3.27 -10.12 0.15
C LEU A 46 3.73 -8.66 0.08
N GLY A 47 3.13 -7.83 0.92
CA GLY A 47 3.52 -6.43 1.09
C GLY A 47 4.27 -6.24 2.41
N ALA A 48 5.55 -5.96 2.33
CA ALA A 48 6.35 -5.66 3.52
C ALA A 48 6.37 -4.15 3.80
N THR A 49 6.20 -3.74 5.05
CA THR A 49 6.02 -2.34 5.46
C THR A 49 7.30 -1.76 6.10
N ALA A 50 7.16 -0.88 7.08
CA ALA A 50 8.25 -0.09 7.68
C ALA A 50 9.46 -0.93 8.13
N GLY A 51 9.24 -2.12 8.70
CA GLY A 51 10.34 -2.97 9.17
C GLY A 51 11.30 -3.38 8.04
N MET A 52 10.76 -3.76 6.88
CA MET A 52 11.59 -4.06 5.71
C MET A 52 12.16 -2.81 5.06
N ARG A 53 11.44 -1.67 5.08
CA ARG A 53 12.01 -0.39 4.62
C ARG A 53 13.27 0.00 5.42
N LEU A 54 13.27 -0.21 6.73
CA LEU A 54 14.44 0.02 7.56
C LEU A 54 15.58 -0.95 7.22
N LEU A 55 15.27 -2.26 7.11
CA LEU A 55 16.28 -3.24 6.71
C LEU A 55 16.87 -2.94 5.32
N ASP A 56 16.07 -2.47 4.38
CA ASP A 56 16.51 -2.10 3.03
C ASP A 56 17.54 -0.96 3.04
N LEU A 57 17.34 0.02 3.93
CA LEU A 57 18.26 1.14 4.14
C LEU A 57 19.53 0.73 4.88
N GLU A 58 19.43 -0.18 5.85
CA GLU A 58 20.56 -0.66 6.64
C GLU A 58 21.42 -1.67 5.87
N ASN A 59 20.77 -2.63 5.20
CA ASN A 59 21.40 -3.71 4.46
C ASN A 59 20.50 -4.21 3.32
N LYS A 60 20.69 -3.60 2.15
CA LYS A 60 19.94 -3.92 0.93
C LYS A 60 20.03 -5.41 0.54
N THR A 61 21.22 -6.00 0.65
CA THR A 61 21.43 -7.41 0.27
C THR A 61 20.64 -8.34 1.20
N ALA A 62 20.65 -8.08 2.51
CA ALA A 62 19.87 -8.86 3.47
C ALA A 62 18.36 -8.71 3.23
N SER A 63 17.89 -7.49 2.96
CA SER A 63 16.51 -7.22 2.56
C SER A 63 16.09 -8.05 1.34
N ASP A 64 16.90 -8.05 0.29
CA ASP A 64 16.63 -8.82 -0.94
C ASP A 64 16.64 -10.33 -0.69
N MET A 65 17.58 -10.84 0.12
CA MET A 65 17.63 -12.25 0.49
C MET A 65 16.39 -12.69 1.27
N VAL A 66 15.90 -11.87 2.21
CA VAL A 66 14.66 -12.12 2.95
C VAL A 66 13.46 -12.18 2.01
N LEU A 67 13.29 -11.19 1.13
CA LEU A 67 12.19 -11.18 0.16
C LEU A 67 12.26 -12.35 -0.81
N SER A 68 13.47 -12.77 -1.21
CA SER A 68 13.69 -13.92 -2.06
C SER A 68 13.25 -15.23 -1.39
N GLU A 69 13.68 -15.49 -0.14
CA GLU A 69 13.30 -16.72 0.56
C GLU A 69 11.80 -16.76 0.90
N VAL A 70 11.20 -15.61 1.20
CA VAL A 70 9.74 -15.48 1.34
C VAL A 70 9.02 -15.77 0.03
N SER A 71 9.46 -15.17 -1.08
CA SER A 71 8.87 -15.39 -2.41
C SER A 71 8.95 -16.86 -2.83
N LYS A 72 10.12 -17.47 -2.63
CA LYS A 72 10.36 -18.89 -2.89
C LYS A 72 9.46 -19.80 -2.04
N THR A 73 9.17 -19.41 -0.79
CA THR A 73 8.30 -20.20 0.08
C THR A 73 6.85 -20.14 -0.38
N ILE A 74 6.33 -18.96 -0.69
CA ILE A 74 4.94 -18.79 -1.16
C ILE A 74 4.76 -19.47 -2.52
N SER A 75 5.76 -19.39 -3.41
CA SER A 75 5.72 -20.00 -4.75
C SER A 75 5.63 -21.53 -4.74
N ARG A 76 5.84 -22.20 -3.60
CA ARG A 76 5.65 -23.65 -3.46
C ARG A 76 4.19 -24.05 -3.30
N TYR A 77 3.32 -23.10 -2.95
CA TYR A 77 1.90 -23.34 -2.77
C TYR A 77 1.14 -23.15 -4.09
N PRO A 78 0.01 -23.85 -4.29
CA PRO A 78 -0.76 -23.78 -5.52
C PRO A 78 -1.61 -22.50 -5.58
N VAL A 79 -0.99 -21.32 -5.50
CA VAL A 79 -1.64 -20.00 -5.56
C VAL A 79 -1.14 -19.19 -6.75
N ASP A 80 -1.93 -18.21 -7.20
CA ASP A 80 -1.49 -17.20 -8.18
C ASP A 80 -0.61 -16.16 -7.46
N PHE A 81 0.64 -16.54 -7.17
CA PHE A 81 1.59 -15.66 -6.49
C PHE A 81 2.11 -14.56 -7.41
N ARG A 82 1.77 -13.31 -7.07
CA ARG A 82 2.10 -12.13 -7.88
C ARG A 82 3.29 -11.33 -7.34
N GLY A 83 3.96 -11.85 -6.31
CA GLY A 83 5.23 -11.34 -5.82
C GLY A 83 5.22 -10.81 -4.39
N ALA A 84 6.43 -10.65 -3.86
CA ALA A 84 6.73 -10.02 -2.59
C ALA A 84 7.47 -8.71 -2.83
N ARG A 85 7.01 -7.61 -2.23
CA ARG A 85 7.67 -6.31 -2.36
C ARG A 85 7.57 -5.48 -1.08
N ILE A 86 8.52 -4.56 -0.94
CA ILE A 86 8.43 -3.50 0.06
C ILE A 86 7.47 -2.44 -0.48
N ILE A 87 6.41 -2.14 0.26
CA ILE A 87 5.45 -1.10 -0.12
C ILE A 87 5.88 0.25 0.48
N SER A 88 5.66 1.31 -0.27
CA SER A 88 5.89 2.67 0.23
C SER A 88 4.87 3.03 1.31
N GLY A 89 5.23 3.96 2.20
CA GLY A 89 4.27 4.45 3.20
C GLY A 89 3.03 5.12 2.58
N LYS A 90 3.16 5.67 1.37
CA LYS A 90 2.02 6.22 0.61
C LYS A 90 1.07 5.11 0.17
N GLU A 91 1.59 4.00 -0.35
CA GLU A 91 0.77 2.84 -0.71
C GLU A 91 0.10 2.23 0.51
N GLU A 92 0.87 1.99 1.58
CA GLU A 92 0.36 1.48 2.86
C GLU A 92 -0.82 2.31 3.38
N GLY A 93 -0.65 3.64 3.45
CA GLY A 93 -1.73 4.55 3.88
C GLY A 93 -2.91 4.59 2.91
N SER A 94 -2.66 4.55 1.60
CA SER A 94 -3.74 4.59 0.60
C SER A 94 -4.57 3.30 0.62
N TYR A 95 -3.93 2.13 0.76
CA TYR A 95 -4.63 0.85 0.89
C TYR A 95 -5.45 0.78 2.18
N GLY A 96 -4.93 1.29 3.29
CA GLY A 96 -5.67 1.40 4.54
C GLY A 96 -6.93 2.28 4.39
N TRP A 97 -6.77 3.48 3.80
CA TRP A 97 -7.90 4.39 3.56
C TRP A 97 -8.96 3.77 2.65
N ILE A 98 -8.56 3.14 1.53
CA ILE A 98 -9.50 2.45 0.63
C ILE A 98 -10.23 1.34 1.38
N THR A 99 -9.52 0.55 2.18
CA THR A 99 -10.10 -0.57 2.93
C THR A 99 -11.17 -0.09 3.91
N ILE A 100 -10.88 0.96 4.69
CA ILE A 100 -11.84 1.50 5.66
C ILE A 100 -13.09 2.06 4.95
N ASN A 101 -12.91 2.83 3.87
CA ASN A 101 -14.06 3.41 3.16
C ASN A 101 -14.90 2.32 2.47
N TYR A 102 -14.25 1.29 1.91
CA TYR A 102 -14.94 0.15 1.31
C TYR A 102 -15.75 -0.64 2.35
N LEU A 103 -15.19 -0.92 3.52
CA LEU A 103 -15.88 -1.66 4.58
C LEU A 103 -17.02 -0.88 5.23
N LEU A 104 -16.93 0.45 5.26
CA LEU A 104 -17.98 1.32 5.80
C LEU A 104 -19.04 1.71 4.76
N ASP A 105 -18.99 1.13 3.56
CA ASP A 105 -19.82 1.48 2.40
C ASP A 105 -19.90 3.00 2.19
N ILE A 106 -18.78 3.69 2.49
CA ILE A 106 -18.68 5.11 2.26
C ILE A 106 -18.51 5.27 0.76
N PRO A 107 -19.45 5.94 0.06
CA PRO A 107 -19.34 6.11 -1.37
C PRO A 107 -18.03 6.82 -1.69
N LEU A 108 -17.15 6.11 -2.39
CA LEU A 108 -15.96 6.71 -2.99
C LEU A 108 -16.43 7.66 -4.07
N VAL A 109 -16.66 8.92 -3.70
CA VAL A 109 -16.94 9.97 -4.66
C VAL A 109 -15.66 10.27 -5.41
N VAL A 110 -15.42 9.53 -6.49
CA VAL A 110 -14.53 9.96 -7.55
C VAL A 110 -15.23 11.15 -8.19
N VAL A 111 -14.85 12.37 -7.77
CA VAL A 111 -15.32 13.58 -8.43
C VAL A 111 -14.72 13.61 -9.84
N GLY A 112 -15.40 12.96 -10.78
CA GLY A 112 -15.20 13.17 -12.21
C GLY A 112 -15.73 14.55 -12.55
N PHE A 113 -14.87 15.45 -13.00
CA PHE A 113 -15.28 16.80 -13.40
C PHE A 113 -16.07 16.77 -14.71
N ALA A 114 -17.38 16.59 -14.60
CA ALA A 114 -18.35 17.19 -15.51
C ALA A 114 -19.13 18.25 -14.70
N GLN A 115 -18.79 19.53 -14.94
CA GLN A 115 -19.25 20.72 -14.23
C GLN A 115 -18.92 20.83 -12.72
N CYS A 116 -18.30 21.96 -12.37
CA CYS A 116 -17.89 22.36 -11.03
C CYS A 116 -19.10 22.85 -10.18
N PRO A 117 -19.49 22.17 -9.08
CA PRO A 117 -20.48 22.69 -8.14
C PRO A 117 -19.79 23.39 -6.95
N ARG A 118 -20.34 24.54 -6.56
CA ARG A 118 -19.77 25.51 -5.60
C ARG A 118 -19.93 25.18 -4.10
N ARG A 119 -19.85 23.92 -3.67
CA ARG A 119 -19.78 23.59 -2.24
C ARG A 119 -19.47 22.12 -2.05
N PHE A 120 -18.33 21.82 -1.43
CA PHE A 120 -18.05 20.50 -0.87
C PHE A 120 -17.64 20.67 0.59
N THR A 121 -18.32 19.94 1.47
CA THR A 121 -17.98 19.79 2.89
C THR A 121 -16.87 18.74 2.98
N ALA A 122 -15.75 19.07 3.62
CA ALA A 122 -14.66 18.13 3.82
C ALA A 122 -15.04 17.09 4.88
N LEU A 123 -14.95 15.80 4.55
CA LEU A 123 -14.91 14.72 5.55
C LEU A 123 -13.44 14.45 5.93
N TRP A 124 -13.17 14.31 7.23
CA TRP A 124 -11.87 13.96 7.80
C TRP A 124 -11.94 12.55 8.36
N THR A 125 -10.90 11.71 8.18
CA THR A 125 -10.31 10.81 9.21
C THR A 125 -9.11 10.01 8.66
N SER A 126 -8.08 9.80 9.50
CA SER A 126 -7.29 8.55 9.64
C SER A 126 -6.36 8.70 10.86
N VAL A 127 -6.35 7.71 11.77
CA VAL A 127 -5.39 7.57 12.89
C VAL A 127 -5.05 6.09 13.05
N GLU A 128 -3.76 5.74 13.10
CA GLU A 128 -3.27 4.42 13.50
C GLU A 128 -2.10 4.55 14.49
N LEU A 129 -2.16 3.80 15.60
CA LEU A 129 -1.04 3.35 16.46
C LEU A 129 -1.53 2.09 17.24
N PRO A 130 -0.67 1.09 17.61
CA PRO A 130 0.76 1.22 17.91
C PRO A 130 1.67 0.07 17.38
N HIS A 131 2.64 0.38 16.51
CA HIS A 131 4.09 0.26 16.75
C HIS A 131 4.87 0.52 15.45
N LYS A 132 5.63 1.63 15.44
CA LYS A 132 6.71 2.03 14.51
C LYS A 132 6.42 2.53 13.08
N SER A 133 5.17 2.81 12.70
CA SER A 133 4.90 3.71 11.57
C SER A 133 3.52 4.35 11.67
N ALA A 134 3.43 5.65 11.39
CA ALA A 134 2.17 6.40 11.27
C ALA A 134 2.08 7.01 9.87
N SER A 135 0.96 6.81 9.19
CA SER A 135 0.70 7.38 7.85
C SER A 135 -0.43 8.41 7.97
N PHE A 136 -0.11 9.69 7.75
CA PHE A 136 -1.08 10.79 7.80
C PHE A 136 -1.36 11.30 6.38
N GLN A 137 -2.63 11.34 5.96
CA GLN A 137 -3.04 11.94 4.68
C GLN A 137 -3.89 13.19 4.92
N ARG A 138 -3.45 14.33 4.38
CA ARG A 138 -4.15 15.61 4.38
C ARG A 138 -4.36 16.06 2.93
N TRP A 139 -5.59 16.26 2.50
CA TRP A 139 -5.92 16.84 1.19
C TRP A 139 -6.54 18.24 1.38
N LYS A 140 -6.03 19.24 0.63
CA LYS A 140 -6.66 20.56 0.46
C LYS A 140 -7.10 20.71 -0.99
N SER A 141 -8.31 21.22 -1.21
CA SER A 141 -8.83 21.54 -2.54
C SER A 141 -8.19 22.85 -3.07
N GLN A 142 -7.60 22.82 -4.26
CA GLN A 142 -7.22 24.02 -5.00
C GLN A 142 -7.35 23.80 -6.51
N THR A 143 -8.01 24.73 -7.20
CA THR A 143 -8.35 24.66 -8.63
C THR A 143 -7.32 25.39 -9.49
N GLN A 144 -6.77 24.74 -10.52
CA GLN A 144 -6.18 25.43 -11.68
C GLN A 144 -6.12 24.57 -12.95
N GLY A 145 -6.90 24.98 -13.96
CA GLY A 145 -6.47 25.17 -15.36
C GLY A 145 -6.05 23.98 -16.23
N LYS A 146 -7.03 23.49 -17.01
CA LYS A 146 -6.94 22.80 -18.33
C LYS A 146 -6.36 21.37 -18.38
N GLY A 147 -7.30 20.44 -18.39
CA GLY A 147 -7.36 19.26 -19.27
C GLY A 147 -6.34 18.17 -19.01
N GLN A 148 -6.69 17.19 -18.16
CA GLN A 148 -5.96 15.92 -18.07
C GLN A 148 -6.91 14.74 -17.79
N THR A 149 -6.72 13.68 -18.56
CA THR A 149 -7.34 12.36 -18.39
C THR A 149 -6.76 11.68 -17.14
N LEU A 150 -7.63 11.16 -16.26
CA LEU A 150 -7.22 10.39 -15.09
C LEU A 150 -6.87 8.95 -15.51
N ASN A 151 -5.58 8.65 -15.60
CA ASN A 151 -5.09 7.28 -15.49
C ASN A 151 -4.78 7.02 -14.01
N PHE A 152 -5.24 5.90 -13.47
CA PHE A 152 -4.82 5.41 -12.15
C PHE A 152 -3.35 4.97 -12.24
N MET A 153 -2.44 5.95 -12.20
CA MET A 153 -1.02 5.74 -12.03
C MET A 153 -0.69 5.94 -10.56
N ALA A 154 -0.13 4.90 -9.94
CA ALA A 154 0.56 5.05 -8.67
C ALA A 154 1.77 5.98 -8.88
N SER A 155 1.82 7.08 -8.10
CA SER A 155 2.92 8.05 -7.90
C SER A 155 3.10 9.18 -8.94
N PRO A 156 3.73 10.32 -8.57
CA PRO A 156 4.42 10.68 -7.32
C PRO A 156 3.85 11.94 -6.62
N THR A 157 4.28 12.18 -5.38
CA THR A 157 4.12 13.47 -4.65
C THR A 157 2.71 13.88 -4.19
N VAL A 158 2.44 13.58 -2.92
CA VAL A 158 1.63 14.44 -2.06
C VAL A 158 2.44 15.75 -1.91
N PHE A 159 2.00 16.82 -2.58
CA PHE A 159 2.63 18.15 -2.76
C PHE A 159 4.15 18.23 -3.05
N THR A 160 4.49 18.60 -4.29
CA THR A 160 5.64 19.45 -4.62
C THR A 160 5.13 20.88 -4.81
N HIS A 161 5.79 21.85 -4.18
CA HIS A 161 5.49 23.27 -4.31
C HIS A 161 6.10 23.82 -5.62
N THR A 162 5.38 24.65 -6.37
CA THR A 162 5.99 25.78 -7.11
C THR A 162 4.94 26.88 -7.25
N ALA A 163 5.27 28.08 -6.77
CA ALA A 163 4.41 29.25 -6.75
C ALA A 163 4.56 30.07 -8.04
N SER A 164 3.47 30.65 -8.55
CA SER A 164 3.27 32.11 -8.66
C SER A 164 2.05 32.40 -9.57
N CYS A 165 0.91 32.78 -8.98
CA CYS A 165 -0.13 33.47 -9.75
C CYS A 165 0.33 34.90 -9.98
N ALA A 166 0.96 35.18 -11.11
CA ALA A 166 1.21 36.56 -11.53
C ALA A 166 -0.14 37.25 -11.78
N MET A 167 -0.46 38.25 -10.95
CA MET A 167 -1.50 39.23 -11.21
C MET A 167 -1.13 40.03 -12.46
N GLY A 168 -1.61 39.61 -13.63
CA GLY A 168 -1.58 40.42 -14.83
C GLY A 168 -2.77 41.35 -14.87
N ARG A 169 -2.63 42.56 -14.31
CA ARG A 169 -3.47 43.71 -14.70
C ARG A 169 -3.17 44.02 -16.17
N THR A 170 -4.19 44.13 -16.99
CA THR A 170 -4.16 44.98 -18.19
C THR A 170 -5.52 45.68 -18.34
N ARG A 171 -5.56 46.96 -17.94
CA ARG A 171 -6.26 48.01 -18.72
C ARG A 171 -5.24 48.54 -19.74
N PRO A 172 -5.62 49.11 -20.90
CA PRO A 172 -6.68 50.12 -21.08
C PRO A 172 -8.07 49.53 -21.31
#